data_AF-A0A6G0UKD4-F1
#
_entry.id   AF-A0A6G0UKD4-F1
#
_cell.length_a   1.000
_cell.length_b   1.000
_cell.length_c   1.000
_cell.angle_alpha   90.00
_cell.angle_beta   90.00
_cell.angle_gamma   90.00
#
_symmetry.space_group_name_H-M   'P 1'
#
loop_
_entity.id
_entity.type
_entity.pdbx_description
1 polymer ?
#
loop_
_entity_poly.entity_id
_entity_poly.type
_entity_poly.pdbx_seq_one_letter_code
_entity_poly.pdbx_strand_id
1 'polypeptide(L)'
;MNRTIISAIANMAGFYFAEGIASVDYPYNWQWPSFWTPVPVHTEPWSTDTLMNLLACPLSKDLHDLSKQTPEFLEFQNVSQPLYKFLSKHAGKKMNISDDVFTVCDSIIMEHQNNLPLTWQNQIIPQCKDYFAEIFNFWFGWNMAPFKGHNMKIEKPKVIGGRLLWEIITRMQQKYENFLDPSKNSWIKDLKYYAYSGHDSVLSVFAALMDFPYIDYDRNSNPTPSNAYTIELWIDDDMEPIVKVLYWKKENPTFIDVSKSVSGCKFTLEGCSLDHFAARSEKYRPPESFEQYCNTRLTDI
;
A
#
# COMPACT_ATOMS: atom_id res chain seq x y z
N MET A 1 12.47 -6.66 3.14
CA MET A 1 12.96 -7.62 2.12
C MET A 1 14.04 -6.96 1.27
N ASN A 2 14.96 -7.70 0.64
CA ASN A 2 16.07 -7.07 -0.13
C ASN A 2 15.57 -6.09 -1.20
N ARG A 3 14.52 -6.44 -1.96
CA ARG A 3 13.99 -5.56 -3.02
C ARG A 3 13.49 -4.21 -2.48
N THR A 4 12.82 -4.18 -1.33
CA THR A 4 12.32 -2.92 -0.75
C THR A 4 13.45 -2.07 -0.18
N ILE A 5 14.43 -2.69 0.49
CA ILE A 5 15.60 -1.98 1.00
C ILE A 5 16.41 -1.37 -0.15
N ILE A 6 16.68 -2.15 -1.21
CA ILE A 6 17.42 -1.66 -2.38
C ILE A 6 16.63 -0.55 -3.10
N SER A 7 15.31 -0.69 -3.25
CA SER A 7 14.47 0.38 -3.80
C SER A 7 14.52 1.66 -2.96
N ALA A 8 14.50 1.57 -1.63
CA ALA A 8 14.64 2.72 -0.74
C ALA A 8 16.00 3.41 -0.91
N ILE A 9 17.09 2.64 -0.91
CA ILE A 9 18.46 3.17 -1.11
C ILE A 9 18.59 3.84 -2.48
N ALA A 10 18.08 3.20 -3.54
CA ALA A 10 18.10 3.74 -4.89
C ALA A 10 17.28 5.04 -5.00
N ASN A 11 16.12 5.10 -4.34
CA ASN A 11 15.30 6.31 -4.28
C ASN A 11 16.04 7.45 -3.56
N MET A 12 16.62 7.18 -2.39
CA MET A 12 17.38 8.18 -1.62
C MET A 12 18.64 8.65 -2.35
N ALA A 13 19.31 7.77 -3.09
CA ALA A 13 20.46 8.13 -3.93
C ALA A 13 20.07 9.14 -5.01
N GLY A 14 18.87 9.02 -5.59
CA GLY A 14 18.32 10.02 -6.51
C GLY A 14 17.85 11.29 -5.80
N PHE A 15 17.19 11.15 -4.65
CA PHE A 15 16.64 12.28 -3.88
C PHE A 15 17.72 13.25 -3.40
N TYR A 16 18.87 12.73 -2.95
CA TYR A 16 20.01 13.52 -2.45
C TYR A 16 21.17 13.58 -3.44
N PHE A 17 20.91 13.34 -4.73
CA PHE A 17 21.96 13.33 -5.74
C PHE A 17 22.69 14.67 -5.77
N ALA A 18 24.00 14.64 -5.54
CA ALA A 18 24.88 15.81 -5.54
C ALA A 18 24.55 16.92 -4.50
N GLU A 19 23.68 16.65 -3.52
CA GLU A 19 23.31 17.61 -2.46
C GLU A 19 24.18 17.47 -1.20
N GLY A 20 24.89 16.35 -1.04
CA GLY A 20 25.70 16.09 0.16
C GLY A 20 26.98 16.92 0.24
N ILE A 21 27.36 17.29 1.45
CA ILE A 21 28.60 18.01 1.77
C ILE A 21 29.69 17.01 2.17
N ALA A 22 30.81 17.04 1.45
CA ALA A 22 31.95 16.18 1.75
C ALA A 22 32.53 16.46 3.16
N SER A 23 32.91 15.40 3.86
CA SER A 23 33.33 15.37 5.28
C SER A 23 32.22 15.67 6.31
N VAL A 24 30.99 15.96 5.88
CA VAL A 24 29.81 16.13 6.75
C VAL A 24 28.84 14.98 6.53
N ASP A 25 28.32 14.87 5.31
CA ASP A 25 27.31 13.88 4.95
C ASP A 25 27.93 12.59 4.40
N TYR A 26 29.15 12.67 3.85
CA TYR A 26 29.90 11.51 3.39
C TYR A 26 31.43 11.70 3.50
N PRO A 27 32.23 10.61 3.55
CA PRO A 27 33.68 10.69 3.61
C PRO A 27 34.31 11.40 2.41
N TYR A 28 35.18 12.38 2.65
CA TYR A 28 36.00 12.99 1.59
C TYR A 28 37.23 12.12 1.30
N ASN A 29 37.04 11.07 0.48
CA ASN A 29 38.13 10.22 0.02
C ASN A 29 37.85 9.70 -1.41
N TRP A 30 38.92 9.33 -2.13
CA TRP A 30 38.84 8.89 -3.53
C TRP A 30 38.13 7.55 -3.75
N GLN A 31 37.95 6.75 -2.69
CA GLN A 31 37.24 5.45 -2.74
C GLN A 31 35.73 5.63 -2.57
N TRP A 32 35.28 6.77 -2.05
CA TRP A 32 33.86 7.06 -1.89
C TRP A 32 33.24 7.43 -3.24
N PRO A 33 32.09 6.85 -3.62
CA PRO A 33 31.41 7.22 -4.84
C PRO A 33 31.05 8.71 -4.87
N SER A 34 31.38 9.39 -5.96
CA SER A 34 30.96 10.77 -6.18
C SER A 34 29.43 10.90 -6.16
N PHE A 35 28.92 11.99 -5.60
CA PHE A 35 27.50 12.35 -5.58
C PHE A 35 26.57 11.36 -4.84
N TRP A 36 27.13 10.52 -3.97
CA TRP A 36 26.36 9.60 -3.15
C TRP A 36 26.41 9.98 -1.67
N THR A 37 25.24 10.35 -1.14
CA THR A 37 25.01 10.56 0.29
C THR A 37 24.38 9.30 0.88
N PRO A 38 24.98 8.66 1.90
CA PRO A 38 24.39 7.50 2.54
C PRO A 38 23.21 7.92 3.41
N VAL A 39 22.02 7.39 3.13
CA VAL A 39 20.82 7.62 3.94
C VAL A 39 20.45 6.33 4.68
N PRO A 40 20.31 6.35 6.02
CA PRO A 40 19.89 5.17 6.78
C PRO A 40 18.52 4.66 6.34
N VAL A 41 18.42 3.35 6.10
CA VAL A 41 17.15 2.66 5.84
C VAL A 41 16.86 1.75 7.02
N HIS A 42 15.88 2.14 7.83
CA HIS A 42 15.41 1.34 8.97
C HIS A 42 14.49 0.22 8.50
N THR A 43 14.58 -0.94 9.14
CA THR A 43 13.76 -2.12 8.81
C THR A 43 13.53 -2.96 10.06
N GLU A 44 12.40 -3.66 10.08
CA GLU A 44 12.04 -4.67 11.07
C GLU A 44 12.12 -6.06 10.40
N PRO A 45 12.48 -7.14 11.12
CA PRO A 45 12.37 -8.49 10.60
C PRO A 45 10.95 -8.80 10.10
N TRP A 46 10.85 -9.48 8.96
CA TRP A 46 9.56 -9.73 8.30
C TRP A 46 8.52 -10.41 9.21
N SER A 47 8.95 -11.29 10.11
CA SER A 47 8.06 -12.02 11.04
C SER A 47 7.46 -11.15 12.15
N THR A 48 8.08 -10.02 12.47
CA THR A 48 7.65 -9.09 13.55
C THR A 48 7.17 -7.75 13.01
N ASP A 49 7.37 -7.51 11.71
CA ASP A 49 6.87 -6.32 11.03
C ASP A 49 5.33 -6.33 11.03
N THR A 50 4.75 -5.49 11.86
CA THR A 50 3.30 -5.36 12.01
C THR A 50 2.78 -4.10 11.32
N LEU A 51 3.64 -3.39 10.56
CA LEU A 51 3.32 -2.15 9.86
C LEU A 51 3.29 -2.35 8.34
N MET A 52 4.33 -2.99 7.79
CA MET A 52 4.53 -3.17 6.35
C MET A 52 4.34 -4.63 5.91
N ASN A 53 4.42 -5.61 6.82
CA ASN A 53 3.97 -6.97 6.53
C ASN A 53 2.48 -7.14 6.85
N LEU A 54 1.69 -6.86 5.81
CA LEU A 54 0.24 -6.94 5.76
C LEU A 54 -0.35 -8.35 6.03
N LEU A 55 0.48 -9.39 6.05
CA LEU A 55 0.10 -10.78 6.29
C LEU A 55 0.52 -11.31 7.66
N ALA A 56 1.22 -10.50 8.48
CA ALA A 56 1.64 -10.92 9.82
C ALA A 56 0.46 -11.21 10.76
N CYS A 57 -0.73 -10.73 10.41
CA CYS A 57 -1.86 -10.71 11.31
C CYS A 57 -2.82 -11.91 11.16
N PRO A 58 -2.99 -12.77 12.20
CA PRO A 58 -3.91 -13.92 12.15
C PRO A 58 -5.35 -13.54 11.77
N LEU A 59 -5.89 -12.45 12.33
CA LEU A 59 -7.23 -11.98 11.99
C LEU A 59 -7.40 -11.66 10.49
N SER A 60 -6.35 -11.19 9.82
CA SER A 60 -6.36 -10.94 8.37
C SER A 60 -6.59 -12.24 7.60
N LYS A 61 -5.94 -13.33 8.04
CA LYS A 61 -6.12 -14.65 7.47
C LYS A 61 -7.55 -15.17 7.68
N ASP A 62 -8.08 -15.03 8.90
CA ASP A 62 -9.44 -15.46 9.19
C ASP A 62 -10.46 -14.71 8.31
N LEU A 63 -10.32 -13.38 8.15
CA LEU A 63 -11.14 -12.57 7.24
C LEU A 63 -11.00 -13.01 5.79
N HIS A 64 -9.79 -13.37 5.36
CA HIS A 64 -9.55 -13.90 4.02
C HIS A 64 -10.22 -15.28 3.81
N ASP A 65 -10.17 -16.18 4.79
CA ASP A 65 -10.84 -17.49 4.71
C ASP A 65 -12.36 -17.36 4.77
N LEU A 66 -12.89 -16.37 5.49
CA LEU A 66 -14.30 -16.00 5.42
C LEU A 66 -14.67 -15.42 4.04
N SER A 67 -13.77 -14.64 3.43
CA SER A 67 -13.97 -14.09 2.07
C SER A 67 -14.14 -15.19 1.02
N LYS A 68 -13.45 -16.33 1.18
CA LYS A 68 -13.57 -17.48 0.26
C LYS A 68 -14.95 -18.13 0.25
N GLN A 69 -15.80 -17.81 1.23
CA GLN A 69 -17.15 -18.37 1.38
C GLN A 69 -18.23 -17.44 0.81
N THR A 70 -17.89 -16.22 0.38
CA THR A 70 -18.91 -15.29 -0.11
C THR A 70 -19.39 -15.69 -1.52
N PRO A 71 -20.64 -15.37 -1.89
CA PRO A 71 -21.16 -15.65 -3.22
C PRO A 71 -20.29 -15.06 -4.36
N GLU A 72 -19.75 -13.86 -4.15
CA GLU A 72 -18.88 -13.17 -5.11
C GLU A 72 -17.58 -13.94 -5.34
N PHE A 73 -16.95 -14.45 -4.27
CA PHE A 73 -15.72 -15.23 -4.40
C PHE A 73 -15.98 -16.58 -5.07
N LEU A 74 -17.09 -17.24 -4.73
CA LEU A 74 -17.48 -18.50 -5.38
C LEU A 74 -17.75 -18.30 -6.88
N GLU A 75 -18.39 -17.19 -7.25
CA GLU A 75 -18.60 -16.84 -8.66
C GLU A 75 -17.29 -16.53 -9.37
N PHE A 76 -16.39 -15.77 -8.75
CA PHE A 76 -15.04 -15.53 -9.26
C PHE A 76 -14.29 -16.85 -9.48
N GLN A 77 -14.39 -17.81 -8.56
CA GLN A 77 -13.80 -19.13 -8.73
C GLN A 77 -14.40 -19.89 -9.92
N ASN A 78 -15.70 -19.78 -10.16
CA ASN A 78 -16.38 -20.40 -11.29
C ASN A 78 -15.94 -19.79 -12.62
N VAL A 79 -15.96 -18.46 -12.74
CA VAL A 79 -15.53 -17.72 -13.93
C VAL A 79 -14.04 -17.94 -14.23
N SER A 80 -13.20 -18.12 -13.20
CA SER A 80 -11.76 -18.35 -13.34
C SER A 80 -11.38 -19.80 -13.66
N GLN A 81 -12.34 -20.75 -13.66
CA GLN A 81 -12.06 -22.16 -13.96
C GLN A 81 -11.33 -22.40 -15.30
N PRO A 82 -11.66 -21.71 -16.41
CA PRO A 82 -10.96 -21.90 -17.67
C PRO A 82 -9.47 -21.52 -17.58
N LEU A 83 -9.15 -20.39 -16.94
CA LEU A 83 -7.78 -19.94 -16.70
C LEU A 83 -7.01 -20.97 -15.87
N TYR A 84 -7.60 -21.39 -14.75
CA TYR A 84 -7.02 -22.39 -13.86
C TYR A 84 -6.71 -23.71 -14.58
N LYS A 85 -7.65 -24.25 -15.37
CA LYS A 85 -7.46 -25.48 -16.15
C LYS A 85 -6.35 -25.33 -17.19
N PHE A 86 -6.31 -24.17 -17.85
CA PHE A 86 -5.28 -23.86 -18.83
C PHE A 86 -3.89 -23.85 -18.19
N LEU A 87 -3.71 -23.10 -17.09
CA LEU A 87 -2.43 -23.00 -16.40
C LEU A 87 -2.00 -24.33 -15.78
N SER A 88 -2.91 -25.08 -15.16
CA SER A 88 -2.60 -26.40 -14.58
C SER A 88 -2.09 -27.39 -15.63
N LYS A 89 -2.69 -27.38 -16.82
CA LYS A 89 -2.26 -28.24 -17.94
C LYS A 89 -0.84 -27.88 -18.39
N HIS A 90 -0.53 -26.60 -18.55
CA HIS A 90 0.78 -26.16 -19.04
C HIS A 90 1.87 -26.29 -17.98
N ALA A 91 1.53 -26.12 -16.70
CA ALA A 91 2.47 -26.30 -15.59
C ALA A 91 2.69 -27.77 -15.21
N GLY A 92 1.89 -28.71 -15.72
CA GLY A 92 1.99 -30.13 -15.41
C GLY A 92 1.63 -30.50 -13.97
N LYS A 93 1.00 -29.59 -13.21
CA LYS A 93 0.54 -29.82 -11.84
C LYS A 93 -0.84 -29.22 -11.60
N LYS A 94 -1.61 -29.83 -10.68
CA LYS A 94 -2.85 -29.24 -10.18
C LYS A 94 -2.51 -27.98 -9.37
N MET A 95 -3.15 -26.86 -9.67
CA MET A 95 -2.94 -25.59 -8.96
C MET A 95 -4.06 -25.31 -7.93
N ASN A 96 -3.76 -24.51 -6.91
CA ASN A 96 -4.75 -23.82 -6.10
C ASN A 96 -5.24 -22.58 -6.88
N ILE A 97 -6.57 -22.42 -7.02
CA ILE A 97 -7.16 -21.33 -7.78
C ILE A 97 -6.87 -19.93 -7.22
N SER A 98 -6.44 -19.81 -5.96
CA SER A 98 -5.99 -18.56 -5.34
C SER A 98 -4.47 -18.41 -5.44
N ASP A 99 -3.71 -19.10 -4.59
CA ASP A 99 -2.28 -18.82 -4.42
C ASP A 99 -1.40 -19.23 -5.62
N ASP A 100 -1.65 -20.40 -6.22
CA ASP A 100 -0.83 -20.88 -7.34
C ASP A 100 -1.12 -20.10 -8.62
N VAL A 101 -2.40 -19.86 -8.93
CA VAL A 101 -2.80 -19.08 -10.12
C VAL A 101 -2.26 -17.66 -10.04
N PHE A 102 -2.36 -17.02 -8.87
CA PHE A 102 -1.73 -15.73 -8.61
C PHE A 102 -0.24 -15.74 -8.94
N THR A 103 0.52 -16.67 -8.34
CA THR A 103 1.98 -16.74 -8.51
C THR A 103 2.39 -16.94 -9.97
N VAL A 104 1.65 -17.77 -10.71
CA VAL A 104 1.94 -18.06 -12.12
C VAL A 104 1.59 -16.88 -13.00
N CYS A 105 0.43 -16.25 -12.78
CA CYS A 105 0.04 -15.06 -13.52
C CYS A 105 1.00 -13.89 -13.28
N ASP A 106 1.45 -13.67 -12.03
CA ASP A 106 2.48 -12.68 -11.71
C ASP A 106 3.75 -12.91 -12.53
N SER A 107 4.25 -14.15 -12.52
CA SER A 107 5.45 -14.54 -13.27
C SER A 107 5.31 -14.28 -14.77
N ILE A 108 4.18 -14.69 -15.37
CA ILE A 108 3.90 -14.50 -16.80
C ILE A 108 3.88 -13.00 -17.15
N ILE A 109 3.23 -12.17 -16.33
CA ILE A 109 3.14 -10.73 -16.57
C ILE A 109 4.53 -10.09 -16.47
N MET A 110 5.31 -10.43 -15.44
CA MET A 110 6.66 -9.89 -15.24
C MET A 110 7.63 -10.31 -16.35
N GLU A 111 7.60 -11.58 -16.77
CA GLU A 111 8.42 -12.09 -17.86
C GLU A 111 8.10 -11.37 -19.18
N HIS A 112 6.81 -11.19 -19.47
CA HIS A 112 6.37 -10.44 -20.65
C HIS A 112 6.86 -8.98 -20.63
N GLN A 113 6.73 -8.29 -19.49
CA GLN A 113 7.18 -6.90 -19.33
C GLN A 113 8.71 -6.74 -19.48
N ASN A 114 9.48 -7.81 -19.22
CA ASN A 114 10.93 -7.83 -19.36
C ASN A 114 11.40 -8.43 -20.71
N ASN A 115 10.49 -8.57 -21.69
CA ASN A 115 10.78 -9.10 -23.02
C ASN A 115 11.40 -10.51 -23.01
N LEU A 116 11.08 -11.32 -22.00
CA LEU A 116 11.52 -12.72 -21.95
C LEU A 116 10.67 -13.58 -22.92
N PRO A 117 11.26 -14.60 -23.55
CA PRO A 117 10.58 -15.38 -24.58
C PRO A 117 9.48 -16.25 -23.97
N LEU A 118 8.22 -15.93 -24.30
CA LEU A 118 7.03 -16.68 -23.90
C LEU A 118 6.23 -17.10 -25.14
N THR A 119 6.18 -18.39 -25.44
CA THR A 119 5.59 -18.89 -26.69
C THR A 119 4.09 -19.16 -26.61
N TRP A 120 3.57 -19.59 -25.46
CA TRP A 120 2.13 -19.87 -25.25
C TRP A 120 1.46 -18.88 -24.30
N GLN A 121 2.24 -18.21 -23.46
CA GLN A 121 1.73 -17.37 -22.37
C GLN A 121 1.13 -16.04 -22.86
N ASN A 122 1.53 -15.53 -24.04
CA ASN A 122 0.99 -14.24 -24.55
C ASN A 122 -0.54 -14.24 -24.70
N GLN A 123 -1.13 -15.41 -24.98
CA GLN A 123 -2.58 -15.56 -25.14
C GLN A 123 -3.36 -15.46 -23.82
N ILE A 124 -2.68 -15.65 -22.68
CA ILE A 124 -3.31 -15.71 -21.35
C ILE A 124 -3.06 -14.45 -20.50
N ILE A 125 -2.25 -13.51 -20.99
CA ILE A 125 -1.90 -12.28 -20.27
C ILE A 125 -3.14 -11.46 -19.88
N PRO A 126 -4.12 -11.19 -20.76
CA PRO A 126 -5.32 -10.44 -20.37
C PRO A 126 -6.08 -11.11 -19.23
N GLN A 127 -6.29 -12.43 -19.32
CA GLN A 127 -6.98 -13.21 -18.30
C GLN A 127 -6.21 -13.24 -16.97
N CYS A 128 -4.88 -13.28 -17.04
CA CYS A 128 -4.05 -13.17 -15.84
C CYS A 128 -4.15 -11.79 -15.20
N LYS A 129 -4.20 -10.70 -15.98
CA LYS A 129 -4.39 -9.34 -15.45
C LYS A 129 -5.76 -9.17 -14.80
N ASP A 130 -6.82 -9.65 -15.44
CA ASP A 130 -8.18 -9.60 -14.90
C ASP A 130 -8.29 -10.41 -13.60
N TYR A 131 -7.73 -11.62 -13.59
CA TYR A 131 -7.63 -12.45 -12.40
C TYR A 131 -6.87 -11.75 -11.26
N PHE A 132 -5.74 -11.11 -11.58
CA PHE A 132 -4.89 -10.45 -10.59
C PHE A 132 -5.59 -9.25 -9.95
N ALA A 133 -6.29 -8.43 -10.75
CA ALA A 133 -7.07 -7.32 -10.24
C ALA A 133 -8.17 -7.80 -9.29
N GLU A 134 -8.88 -8.86 -9.68
CA GLU A 134 -10.01 -9.37 -8.92
C GLU A 134 -9.60 -10.10 -7.63
N ILE A 135 -8.51 -10.88 -7.64
CA ILE A 135 -8.02 -11.51 -6.41
C ILE A 135 -7.55 -10.47 -5.38
N PHE A 136 -6.95 -9.37 -5.83
CA PHE A 136 -6.59 -8.23 -4.97
C PHE A 136 -7.82 -7.56 -4.37
N ASN A 137 -8.91 -7.42 -5.14
CA ASN A 137 -10.17 -6.91 -4.61
C ASN A 137 -10.60 -7.71 -3.39
N PHE A 138 -10.60 -9.04 -3.49
CA PHE A 138 -10.92 -9.91 -2.36
C PHE A 138 -9.91 -9.81 -1.22
N TRP A 139 -8.61 -9.71 -1.48
CA TRP A 139 -7.59 -9.60 -0.42
C TRP A 139 -7.76 -8.34 0.44
N PHE A 140 -8.09 -7.21 -0.17
CA PHE A 140 -8.23 -5.93 0.54
C PHE A 140 -9.67 -5.54 0.85
N GLY A 141 -10.64 -6.43 0.61
CA GLY A 141 -12.05 -6.19 0.94
C GLY A 141 -12.78 -5.27 -0.04
N TRP A 142 -12.20 -5.04 -1.21
CA TRP A 142 -12.78 -4.23 -2.27
C TRP A 142 -13.96 -4.94 -2.93
N ASN A 143 -15.00 -4.19 -3.30
CA ASN A 143 -16.23 -4.73 -3.92
C ASN A 143 -16.90 -5.90 -3.18
N MET A 144 -16.58 -6.09 -1.88
CA MET A 144 -17.16 -7.15 -1.08
C MET A 144 -18.40 -6.66 -0.32
N ALA A 145 -19.52 -7.38 -0.47
CA ALA A 145 -20.69 -7.14 0.36
C ALA A 145 -20.44 -7.60 1.81
N PRO A 146 -21.18 -7.04 2.79
CA PRO A 146 -21.19 -7.58 4.14
C PRO A 146 -21.60 -9.06 4.13
N PHE A 147 -20.89 -9.89 4.89
CA PHE A 147 -21.11 -11.33 4.91
C PHE A 147 -20.99 -11.88 6.32
N LYS A 148 -21.98 -12.66 6.76
CA LYS A 148 -22.07 -13.27 8.10
C LYS A 148 -21.81 -12.27 9.24
N GLY A 149 -22.30 -11.03 9.12
CA GLY A 149 -22.15 -9.98 10.14
C GLY A 149 -20.91 -9.12 10.00
N HIS A 150 -19.97 -9.46 9.10
CA HIS A 150 -18.74 -8.71 8.90
C HIS A 150 -18.83 -7.77 7.70
N ASN A 151 -18.36 -6.54 7.87
CA ASN A 151 -18.20 -5.58 6.78
C ASN A 151 -16.78 -5.66 6.23
N MET A 152 -16.58 -6.54 5.24
CA MET A 152 -15.27 -6.80 4.63
C MET A 152 -14.59 -5.55 4.06
N LYS A 153 -15.38 -4.62 3.50
CA LYS A 153 -14.88 -3.34 2.96
C LYS A 153 -14.26 -2.44 4.03
N ILE A 154 -14.56 -2.66 5.31
CA ILE A 154 -14.01 -1.91 6.43
C ILE A 154 -13.00 -2.74 7.22
N GLU A 155 -13.38 -3.95 7.62
CA GLU A 155 -12.60 -4.79 8.53
C GLU A 155 -11.26 -5.22 7.92
N LYS A 156 -11.24 -5.59 6.63
CA LYS A 156 -10.00 -6.01 5.96
C LYS A 156 -8.98 -4.88 5.86
N PRO A 157 -9.28 -3.70 5.27
CA PRO A 157 -8.31 -2.61 5.22
C PRO A 157 -7.95 -2.09 6.62
N LYS A 158 -8.85 -2.14 7.60
CA LYS A 158 -8.55 -1.81 9.01
C LYS A 158 -7.47 -2.73 9.60
N VAL A 159 -7.64 -4.04 9.48
CA VAL A 159 -6.67 -5.02 10.00
C VAL A 159 -5.34 -4.94 9.25
N ILE A 160 -5.42 -4.75 7.92
CA ILE A 160 -4.26 -4.84 7.04
C ILE A 160 -3.43 -3.55 7.05
N GLY A 161 -4.04 -2.39 6.80
CA GLY A 161 -3.33 -1.12 6.60
C GLY A 161 -3.70 -0.02 7.61
N GLY A 162 -4.66 -0.28 8.51
CA GLY A 162 -5.16 0.72 9.45
C GLY A 162 -4.07 1.29 10.35
N ARG A 163 -3.08 0.49 10.77
CA ARG A 163 -1.94 0.99 11.55
C ARG A 163 -1.12 2.01 10.79
N LEU A 164 -0.77 1.73 9.55
CA LEU A 164 0.03 2.63 8.72
C LEU A 164 -0.70 3.94 8.46
N LEU A 165 -2.00 3.88 8.17
CA LEU A 165 -2.84 5.08 8.05
C LEU A 165 -2.79 5.94 9.32
N TRP A 166 -2.99 5.31 10.49
CA TRP A 166 -3.00 6.01 11.76
C TRP A 166 -1.61 6.48 12.20
N GLU A 167 -0.54 5.82 11.76
CA GLU A 167 0.83 6.30 11.93
C GLU A 167 1.07 7.61 11.17
N ILE A 168 0.50 7.73 9.96
CA ILE A 168 0.61 8.94 9.13
C ILE A 168 -0.26 10.05 9.73
N ILE A 169 -1.52 9.78 10.06
CA ILE A 169 -2.43 10.76 10.69
C ILE A 169 -1.85 11.28 11.99
N THR A 170 -1.39 10.39 12.88
CA THR A 170 -0.83 10.77 14.18
C THR A 170 0.41 11.64 14.00
N ARG A 171 1.30 11.32 13.06
CA ARG A 171 2.46 12.18 12.77
C ARG A 171 2.07 13.55 12.24
N MET A 172 1.06 13.63 11.36
CA MET A 172 0.57 14.92 10.87
C MET A 172 -0.01 15.76 12.02
N GLN A 173 -0.79 15.15 12.91
CA GLN A 173 -1.34 15.82 14.10
C GLN A 173 -0.23 16.31 15.03
N GLN A 174 0.75 15.45 15.36
CA GLN A 174 1.89 15.82 16.21
C GLN A 174 2.75 16.93 15.57
N LYS A 175 2.91 16.91 14.25
CA LYS A 175 3.62 17.96 13.51
C LYS A 175 2.88 19.29 13.60
N TYR A 176 1.55 19.27 13.42
CA TYR A 176 0.73 20.48 13.54
C TYR A 176 0.70 21.01 14.98
N GLU A 177 0.58 20.13 15.99
CA GLU A 177 0.68 20.51 17.40
C GLU A 177 2.04 21.16 17.73
N ASN A 178 3.14 20.62 17.21
CA ASN A 178 4.47 21.20 17.37
C ASN A 178 4.61 22.54 16.63
N PHE A 179 3.97 22.69 15.48
CA PHE A 179 3.93 23.95 14.73
C PHE A 179 3.23 25.07 15.52
N LEU A 180 2.12 24.75 16.19
CA LEU A 180 1.40 25.69 17.05
C LEU A 180 2.14 25.97 18.37
N ASP A 181 2.77 24.95 18.95
CA ASP A 181 3.52 25.03 20.19
C ASP A 181 4.80 24.17 20.11
N PRO A 182 5.98 24.79 19.89
CA PRO A 182 7.25 24.06 19.75
C PRO A 182 7.66 23.25 20.98
N SER A 183 7.02 23.43 22.14
CA SER A 183 7.27 22.62 23.34
C SER A 183 6.60 21.24 23.29
N LYS A 184 5.55 21.07 22.47
CA LYS A 184 4.84 19.80 22.27
C LYS A 184 5.47 18.98 21.16
N ASN A 185 5.53 17.66 21.31
CA ASN A 185 6.04 16.72 20.29
C ASN A 185 7.41 17.12 19.69
N SER A 186 8.32 17.63 20.52
CA SER A 186 9.60 18.23 20.08
C SER A 186 10.46 17.31 19.19
N TRP A 187 10.30 15.99 19.31
CA TRP A 187 10.99 15.00 18.47
C TRP A 187 10.68 15.12 16.97
N ILE A 188 9.50 15.64 16.58
CA ILE A 188 9.08 15.75 15.17
C ILE A 188 9.40 17.13 14.55
N LYS A 189 9.95 18.05 15.35
CA LYS A 189 10.17 19.45 14.97
C LYS A 189 10.94 19.59 13.66
N ASP A 190 12.07 18.88 13.54
CA ASP A 190 12.94 18.99 12.36
C ASP A 190 12.64 17.93 11.28
N LEU A 191 11.72 16.99 11.56
CA LEU A 191 11.32 15.97 10.62
C LEU A 191 10.39 16.57 9.54
N LYS A 192 10.82 16.51 8.28
CA LYS A 192 10.07 17.05 7.12
C LYS A 192 9.53 15.98 6.17
N TYR A 193 10.15 14.80 6.17
CA TYR A 193 9.87 13.75 5.21
C TYR A 193 9.99 12.38 5.87
N TYR A 194 9.08 11.47 5.51
CA TYR A 194 9.09 10.07 5.93
C TYR A 194 8.70 9.20 4.74
N ALA A 195 9.49 8.16 4.48
CA ALA A 195 9.27 7.26 3.35
C ALA A 195 9.10 5.82 3.83
N TYR A 196 8.07 5.16 3.31
CA TYR A 196 7.81 3.73 3.54
C TYR A 196 8.04 2.98 2.23
N SER A 197 9.12 2.21 2.15
CA SER A 197 9.34 1.33 1.00
C SER A 197 8.63 -0.01 1.23
N GLY A 198 7.50 -0.17 0.56
CA GLY A 198 6.60 -1.31 0.72
C GLY A 198 6.42 -2.16 -0.53
N HIS A 199 5.32 -2.89 -0.54
CA HIS A 199 4.87 -3.73 -1.65
C HIS A 199 3.70 -3.07 -2.38
N ASP A 200 3.36 -3.60 -3.56
CA ASP A 200 2.12 -3.28 -4.28
C ASP A 200 0.88 -3.41 -3.38
N SER A 201 0.85 -4.43 -2.52
CA SER A 201 -0.19 -4.63 -1.52
C SER A 201 -0.38 -3.44 -0.56
N VAL A 202 0.70 -2.69 -0.25
CA VAL A 202 0.63 -1.48 0.57
C VAL A 202 -0.11 -0.37 -0.18
N LEU A 203 0.19 -0.18 -1.47
CA LEU A 203 -0.52 0.79 -2.30
C LEU A 203 -2.00 0.40 -2.47
N SER A 204 -2.29 -0.89 -2.66
CA SER A 204 -3.66 -1.37 -2.80
C SER A 204 -4.49 -1.24 -1.52
N VAL A 205 -3.92 -1.53 -0.35
CA VAL A 205 -4.63 -1.25 0.90
C VAL A 205 -4.78 0.25 1.14
N PHE A 206 -3.82 1.09 0.74
CA PHE A 206 -3.98 2.55 0.81
C PHE A 206 -5.14 3.05 -0.05
N ALA A 207 -5.28 2.55 -1.28
CA ALA A 207 -6.44 2.87 -2.10
C ALA A 207 -7.75 2.50 -1.40
N ALA A 208 -7.79 1.36 -0.70
CA ALA A 208 -8.97 0.90 0.05
C ALA A 208 -9.28 1.78 1.25
N LEU A 209 -8.25 2.20 1.98
CA LEU A 209 -8.35 3.11 3.09
C LEU A 209 -8.88 4.49 2.66
N MET A 210 -8.47 4.98 1.49
CA MET A 210 -8.97 6.23 0.91
C MET A 210 -10.36 6.11 0.29
N ASP A 211 -10.87 4.88 0.13
CA ASP A 211 -12.14 4.57 -0.54
C ASP A 211 -12.19 5.17 -1.95
N PHE A 212 -11.10 4.95 -2.70
CA PHE A 212 -11.01 5.23 -4.14
C PHE A 212 -11.94 4.31 -4.95
N PRO A 213 -11.99 4.38 -6.30
CA PRO A 213 -12.82 3.45 -7.10
C PRO A 213 -12.11 2.13 -7.49
N TYR A 214 -10.77 2.10 -7.48
CA TYR A 214 -10.00 0.89 -7.79
C TYR A 214 -8.81 0.69 -6.83
N ILE A 215 -8.30 -0.55 -6.78
CA ILE A 215 -7.11 -0.97 -5.99
C ILE A 215 -5.80 -0.28 -6.41
N ASP A 216 -5.79 0.38 -7.56
CA ASP A 216 -4.70 1.24 -7.98
C ASP A 216 -5.22 2.59 -8.48
N TYR A 217 -6.04 3.21 -7.63
CA TYR A 217 -6.69 4.50 -7.82
C TYR A 217 -7.63 4.60 -9.03
N ASP A 218 -7.10 4.69 -10.25
CA ASP A 218 -7.84 4.96 -11.50
C ASP A 218 -7.81 3.79 -12.49
N ARG A 219 -7.16 2.67 -12.13
CA ARG A 219 -7.13 1.45 -12.94
C ARG A 219 -7.52 0.22 -12.14
N ASN A 220 -8.31 -0.64 -12.76
CA ASN A 220 -8.59 -1.98 -12.25
C ASN A 220 -7.43 -2.92 -12.58
N SER A 221 -6.27 -2.63 -12.02
CA SER A 221 -5.03 -3.38 -12.23
C SER A 221 -4.14 -3.21 -11.00
N ASN A 222 -3.12 -4.05 -10.86
CA ASN A 222 -2.19 -3.94 -9.76
C ASN A 222 -1.30 -2.70 -9.87
N PRO A 223 -0.86 -2.14 -8.74
CA PRO A 223 0.17 -1.11 -8.73
C PRO A 223 1.43 -1.59 -9.44
N THR A 224 1.98 -0.76 -10.33
CA THR A 224 3.19 -1.08 -11.08
C THR A 224 4.43 -0.70 -10.27
N PRO A 225 5.58 -1.34 -10.54
CA PRO A 225 6.81 -1.02 -9.83
C PRO A 225 7.13 0.48 -9.90
N SER A 226 7.51 1.04 -8.75
CA SER A 226 7.82 2.46 -8.53
C SER A 226 6.63 3.43 -8.51
N ASN A 227 5.40 2.94 -8.46
CA ASN A 227 4.26 3.79 -8.08
C ASN A 227 4.35 4.19 -6.61
N ALA A 228 3.80 5.35 -6.25
CA ALA A 228 3.83 5.85 -4.88
C ALA A 228 2.66 6.76 -4.57
N TYR A 229 2.16 6.70 -3.35
CA TYR A 229 1.35 7.77 -2.77
C TYR A 229 2.23 8.71 -1.96
N THR A 230 2.01 10.01 -2.11
CA THR A 230 2.58 11.05 -1.25
C THR A 230 1.44 11.69 -0.50
N ILE A 231 1.56 11.75 0.83
CA ILE A 231 0.58 12.41 1.70
C ILE A 231 1.29 13.61 2.30
N GLU A 232 0.79 14.80 2.01
CA GLU A 232 1.42 16.06 2.40
C GLU A 232 0.55 16.79 3.40
N LEU A 233 1.18 17.34 4.43
CA LEU A 233 0.56 18.27 5.38
C LEU A 233 0.96 19.70 4.99
N TRP A 234 -0.04 20.50 4.67
CA TRP A 234 0.06 21.91 4.31
C TRP A 234 -0.58 22.77 5.40
N ILE A 235 -0.18 24.03 5.47
CA ILE A 235 -0.86 25.07 6.26
C ILE A 235 -1.38 26.07 5.23
N ASP A 236 -2.68 26.31 5.23
CA ASP A 236 -3.29 27.31 4.34
C ASP A 236 -3.14 28.73 4.91
N ASP A 237 -3.63 29.73 4.17
CA ASP A 237 -3.57 31.14 4.56
C ASP A 237 -4.32 31.46 5.88
N ASP A 238 -5.28 30.61 6.26
CA ASP A 238 -6.07 30.71 7.49
C ASP A 238 -5.42 29.96 8.67
N MET A 239 -4.20 29.44 8.50
CA MET A 239 -3.45 28.63 9.47
C MET A 239 -4.08 27.25 9.77
N GLU A 240 -4.94 26.78 8.86
CA GLU A 240 -5.59 25.49 8.98
C GLU A 240 -4.74 24.36 8.33
N PRO A 241 -4.65 23.18 8.98
CA PRO A 241 -3.88 22.07 8.47
C PRO A 241 -4.64 21.35 7.36
N ILE A 242 -4.06 21.32 6.15
CA ILE A 242 -4.64 20.68 4.97
C ILE A 242 -3.83 19.44 4.58
N VAL A 243 -4.51 18.34 4.33
CA VAL A 243 -3.96 17.08 3.81
C VAL A 243 -4.16 17.02 2.31
N LYS A 244 -3.07 16.87 1.57
CA LYS A 244 -3.07 16.50 0.15
C LYS A 244 -2.63 15.06 -0.04
N VAL A 245 -3.26 14.39 -0.99
CA VAL A 245 -2.89 13.04 -1.42
C VAL A 245 -2.52 13.11 -2.89
N LEU A 246 -1.25 12.85 -3.18
CA LEU A 246 -0.72 12.83 -4.54
C LEU A 246 -0.39 11.39 -4.93
N TYR A 247 -0.61 11.07 -6.19
CA TYR A 247 -0.32 9.75 -6.75
C TYR A 247 0.71 9.88 -7.87
N TRP A 248 1.82 9.17 -7.72
CA TRP A 248 2.89 9.07 -8.70
C TRP A 248 2.82 7.74 -9.43
N LYS A 249 2.93 7.81 -10.76
CA LYS A 249 2.99 6.65 -11.64
C LYS A 249 4.24 6.66 -12.48
N LYS A 250 4.84 5.49 -12.66
CA LYS A 250 5.99 5.36 -13.56
C LYS A 250 5.63 5.70 -15.02
N GLU A 251 4.43 5.33 -15.46
CA GLU A 251 3.99 5.50 -16.86
C GLU A 251 3.70 6.95 -17.21
N ASN A 252 3.38 7.78 -16.20
CA ASN A 252 3.17 9.21 -16.34
C ASN A 252 3.92 9.91 -15.19
N PRO A 253 5.20 10.27 -15.38
CA PRO A 253 6.11 10.71 -14.31
C PRO A 253 5.81 12.13 -13.85
N THR A 254 4.59 12.34 -13.36
CA THR A 254 4.09 13.55 -12.72
C THR A 254 3.23 13.15 -11.54
N PHE A 255 3.18 14.01 -10.53
CA PHE A 255 2.25 13.83 -9.42
C PHE A 255 0.84 14.21 -9.86
N ILE A 256 -0.09 13.29 -9.67
CA ILE A 256 -1.53 13.51 -9.88
C ILE A 256 -2.12 13.87 -8.51
N ASP A 257 -2.75 15.03 -8.38
CA ASP A 257 -3.49 15.37 -7.17
C ASP A 257 -4.79 14.56 -7.12
N VAL A 258 -4.86 13.64 -6.17
CA VAL A 258 -6.01 12.75 -5.95
C VAL A 258 -6.76 13.09 -4.66
N SER A 259 -6.46 14.24 -4.05
CA SER A 259 -7.03 14.65 -2.76
C SER A 259 -8.55 14.67 -2.79
N LYS A 260 -9.13 15.25 -3.86
CA LYS A 260 -10.59 15.36 -4.05
C LYS A 260 -11.30 14.02 -4.25
N SER A 261 -10.56 12.96 -4.52
CA SER A 261 -11.09 11.60 -4.68
C SER A 261 -11.18 10.85 -3.34
N VAL A 262 -10.63 11.40 -2.24
CA VAL A 262 -10.71 10.79 -0.92
C VAL A 262 -12.12 10.94 -0.35
N SER A 263 -12.87 9.85 -0.25
CA SER A 263 -14.27 9.89 0.17
C SER A 263 -14.43 10.32 1.64
N GLY A 264 -15.45 11.12 1.96
CA GLY A 264 -15.80 11.51 3.33
C GLY A 264 -15.02 12.72 3.88
N CYS A 265 -14.26 13.41 3.03
CA CYS A 265 -13.57 14.64 3.38
C CYS A 265 -14.46 15.88 3.16
N LYS A 266 -14.31 16.89 4.02
CA LYS A 266 -14.76 18.25 3.73
C LYS A 266 -13.61 18.98 3.03
N PHE A 267 -13.77 19.26 1.74
CA PHE A 267 -12.72 19.87 0.94
C PHE A 267 -12.70 21.40 1.10
N THR A 268 -11.52 21.93 1.35
CA THR A 268 -11.20 23.34 1.03
C THR A 268 -10.83 23.43 -0.46
N LEU A 269 -10.46 24.62 -0.94
CA LEU A 269 -9.92 24.77 -2.30
C LEU A 269 -8.64 23.92 -2.49
N GLU A 270 -7.89 23.70 -1.41
CA GLU A 270 -6.53 23.15 -1.46
C GLU A 270 -6.43 21.67 -1.06
N GLY A 271 -7.42 21.09 -0.39
CA GLY A 271 -7.37 19.69 0.03
C GLY A 271 -8.39 19.35 1.11
N CYS A 272 -8.13 18.28 1.87
CA CYS A 272 -8.97 17.87 2.99
C CYS A 272 -8.36 18.38 4.29
N SER A 273 -9.11 19.11 5.13
CA SER A 273 -8.58 19.49 6.45
C SER A 273 -8.16 18.26 7.25
N LEU A 274 -7.09 18.34 8.04
CA LEU A 274 -6.55 17.23 8.82
C LEU A 274 -7.59 16.58 9.75
N ASP A 275 -8.45 17.37 10.38
CA ASP A 275 -9.51 16.87 11.27
C ASP A 275 -10.55 16.03 10.52
N HIS A 276 -11.00 16.49 9.35
CA HIS A 276 -11.93 15.71 8.53
C HIS A 276 -11.26 14.47 7.95
N PHE A 277 -9.98 14.55 7.58
CA PHE A 277 -9.20 13.40 7.11
C PHE A 277 -9.05 12.33 8.21
N ALA A 278 -8.82 12.75 9.46
CA ALA A 278 -8.80 11.87 10.62
C ALA A 278 -10.19 11.28 10.91
N ALA A 279 -11.23 12.13 10.97
CA ALA A 279 -12.60 11.71 11.26
C ALA A 279 -13.13 10.66 10.27
N ARG A 280 -12.89 10.85 8.97
CA ARG A 280 -13.31 9.87 7.95
C ARG A 280 -12.53 8.56 8.02
N SER A 281 -11.34 8.59 8.63
CA SER A 281 -10.43 7.45 8.79
C SER A 281 -10.66 6.66 10.08
N GLU A 282 -11.52 7.15 10.99
CA GLU A 282 -11.80 6.51 12.28
C GLU A 282 -12.34 5.09 12.15
N LYS A 283 -13.17 4.83 11.11
CA LYS A 283 -13.66 3.46 10.83
C LYS A 283 -12.53 2.45 10.54
N TYR A 284 -11.36 2.92 10.11
CA TYR A 284 -10.18 2.09 9.87
C TYR A 284 -9.17 2.10 11.03
N ARG A 285 -9.49 2.78 12.14
CA ARG A 285 -8.60 2.82 13.30
C ARG A 285 -8.55 1.46 13.99
N PRO A 286 -7.37 0.81 14.08
CA PRO A 286 -7.23 -0.35 14.94
C PRO A 286 -7.37 0.06 16.41
N PRO A 287 -7.83 -0.85 17.29
CA PRO A 287 -7.79 -0.59 18.73
C PRO A 287 -6.34 -0.41 19.21
N GLU A 288 -6.18 0.22 20.37
CA GLU A 288 -4.87 0.57 20.94
C GLU A 288 -3.93 -0.64 21.07
N SER A 289 -4.46 -1.76 21.57
CA SER A 289 -3.74 -3.03 21.59
C SER A 289 -3.90 -3.77 20.27
N PHE A 290 -3.15 -3.36 19.25
CA PHE A 290 -3.19 -4.01 17.94
C PHE A 290 -2.81 -5.49 18.02
N GLU A 291 -1.82 -5.85 18.85
CA GLU A 291 -1.40 -7.24 19.00
C GLU A 291 -2.54 -8.14 19.50
N GLN A 292 -3.31 -7.69 20.49
CA GLN A 292 -4.48 -8.43 20.97
C GLN A 292 -5.54 -8.53 19.88
N TYR A 293 -5.88 -7.40 19.24
CA TYR A 293 -6.84 -7.37 18.14
C TYR A 293 -6.48 -8.31 16.99
N CYS A 294 -5.20 -8.35 16.67
CA CYS A 294 -4.65 -9.13 15.60
C CYS A 294 -4.69 -10.65 15.88
N ASN A 295 -4.62 -11.03 17.16
CA ASN A 295 -4.72 -12.41 17.63
C ASN A 295 -6.16 -12.84 17.99
N THR A 296 -7.15 -11.93 17.91
CA THR A 296 -8.56 -12.26 18.13
C THR A 296 -9.06 -13.17 17.00
N ARG A 297 -9.86 -14.18 17.35
CA ARG A 297 -10.53 -15.03 16.35
C ARG A 297 -11.78 -14.34 15.84
N LEU A 298 -12.14 -14.58 14.58
CA LEU A 298 -13.37 -14.02 14.00
C LEU A 298 -14.64 -14.36 14.79
N THR A 299 -14.71 -15.50 15.48
CA THR A 299 -15.87 -15.88 16.28
C THR A 299 -16.09 -15.02 17.53
N ASP A 300 -15.08 -14.23 17.89
CA ASP A 300 -15.03 -13.46 19.13
C ASP A 300 -15.27 -11.95 18.87
N ILE A 301 -15.59 -11.57 17.61
CA ILE A 301 -15.85 -10.21 17.12
C ILE A 301 -17.25 -10.17 16.50
#